data_AF-A0A7E4W0X1-F1
#
_entry.id   AF-A0A7E4W0X1-F1
#
_cell.length_a   1.000
_cell.length_b   1.000
_cell.length_c   1.000
_cell.angle_alpha   90.00
_cell.angle_beta   90.00
_cell.angle_gamma   90.00
#
_symmetry.space_group_name_H-M   'P 1'
#
loop_
_entity.id
_entity.type
_entity.pdbx_description
1 polymer ?
#
loop_
_entity_poly.entity_id
_entity_poly.type
_entity_poly.pdbx_seq_one_letter_code
_entity_poly.pdbx_strand_id
1 'polypeptide(L)'
;MEDFIEQLGTWISPSNWSTITFDDLEHPRLVVIYSIYWDVSLFLTSLFFCFMLYMIITKSSKEMSGYKWYLVHQLTWSYLFDAYLSIWKPVPLWPFYIAYSAGVFSGLTEYASVVQLIGLTVVAIGMGFSIYVSMFHRYVQVSPFSKFHAIYEKLKYRIPTYFYFLIVIIGVICVPLVIHLH
;
A
#
# COMPACT_ATOMS: atom_id res chain seq x y z
N MET A 1 26.09 9.66 18.41
CA MET A 1 24.90 9.06 19.06
C MET A 1 24.59 9.83 20.34
N GLU A 2 25.60 10.18 21.13
CA GLU A 2 25.47 11.07 22.30
C GLU A 2 24.94 12.46 21.92
N ASP A 3 25.45 13.09 20.85
CA ASP A 3 24.93 14.39 20.36
C ASP A 3 23.43 14.37 20.01
N PHE A 4 22.94 13.23 19.52
CA PHE A 4 21.53 13.05 19.17
C PHE A 4 20.65 12.94 20.42
N ILE A 5 21.16 12.30 21.48
CA ILE A 5 20.46 12.16 22.76
C ILE A 5 20.41 13.50 23.48
N GLU A 6 21.50 14.27 23.45
CA GLU A 6 21.58 15.59 24.07
C GLU A 6 20.67 16.60 23.36
N GLN A 7 20.65 16.59 22.01
CA GLN A 7 19.66 17.35 21.24
C GLN A 7 18.24 16.93 21.62
N LEU A 8 17.91 15.63 21.59
CA LEU A 8 16.58 15.12 21.97
C LEU A 8 16.11 15.62 23.34
N GLY A 9 17.01 15.68 24.33
CA GLY A 9 16.71 16.21 25.67
C GLY A 9 16.27 17.68 25.65
N THR A 10 16.85 18.50 24.77
CA THR A 10 16.49 19.92 24.62
C THR A 10 15.21 20.14 23.81
N TRP A 11 14.89 19.26 22.83
CA TRP A 11 13.68 19.33 22.01
C TRP A 11 12.41 18.93 22.77
N ILE A 12 12.51 18.11 23.82
CA ILE A 12 11.36 17.61 24.58
C ILE A 12 10.81 18.67 25.57
N SER A 13 11.51 19.78 25.82
CA SER A 13 11.02 20.83 26.73
C SER A 13 9.77 21.53 26.17
N PRO A 14 8.61 21.50 26.85
CA PRO A 14 7.33 22.07 26.37
C PRO A 14 7.39 23.55 25.98
N SER A 15 8.36 24.31 26.49
CA SER A 15 8.54 25.74 26.22
C SER A 15 9.02 26.06 24.81
N ASN A 16 9.62 25.10 24.09
CA ASN A 16 10.29 25.33 22.80
C ASN A 16 9.47 24.86 21.58
N TRP A 17 8.28 24.29 21.80
CA TRP A 17 7.50 23.66 20.72
C TRP A 17 6.96 24.67 19.70
N SER A 18 6.90 25.96 20.05
CA SER A 18 6.47 27.05 19.16
C SER A 18 7.56 27.54 18.20
N THR A 19 8.81 27.08 18.33
CA THR A 19 9.97 27.54 17.56
C THR A 19 10.63 26.47 16.70
N ILE A 20 10.11 25.24 16.74
CA ILE A 20 10.63 24.13 15.93
C ILE A 20 10.12 24.28 14.50
N THR A 21 11.01 24.64 13.57
CA THR A 21 10.72 24.63 12.14
C THR A 21 10.90 23.23 11.57
N PHE A 22 10.10 22.86 10.55
CA PHE A 22 10.19 21.53 9.91
C PHE A 22 11.59 21.23 9.37
N ASP A 23 12.30 22.26 8.92
CA ASP A 23 13.68 22.17 8.44
C ASP A 23 14.67 21.66 9.51
N ASP A 24 14.35 21.83 10.80
CA ASP A 24 15.21 21.36 11.89
C ASP A 24 14.96 19.88 12.23
N LEU A 25 13.78 19.34 11.92
CA LEU A 25 13.46 17.92 12.07
C LEU A 25 14.04 17.08 10.93
N GLU A 26 14.20 17.67 9.75
CA GLU A 26 14.66 16.98 8.55
C GLU A 26 16.19 16.88 8.50
N HIS A 27 16.75 15.85 9.15
CA HIS A 27 18.19 15.61 9.01
C HIS A 27 18.50 15.07 7.59
N PRO A 28 19.24 15.79 6.73
CA PRO A 28 19.36 15.47 5.30
C PRO A 28 19.98 14.09 5.03
N ARG A 29 20.89 13.64 5.90
CA ARG A 29 21.50 12.31 5.83
C ARG A 29 20.49 11.17 6.03
N LEU A 30 19.50 11.35 6.92
CA LEU A 30 18.48 10.32 7.16
C LEU A 30 17.57 10.14 5.95
N VAL A 31 17.22 11.24 5.29
CA VAL A 31 16.39 11.22 4.06
C VAL A 31 17.07 10.43 2.95
N VAL A 32 18.39 10.62 2.77
CA VAL A 32 19.18 9.88 1.77
C VAL A 32 19.20 8.39 2.09
N ILE A 33 19.43 8.01 3.36
CA ILE A 33 19.44 6.60 3.78
C ILE A 33 18.07 5.95 3.54
N TYR A 34 16.99 6.63 3.94
CA TYR A 34 15.62 6.16 3.70
C TYR A 34 15.31 6.01 2.22
N SER A 35 15.76 6.95 1.41
CA SER A 35 15.54 6.92 -0.05
C SER A 35 16.23 5.72 -0.69
N ILE A 36 17.48 5.45 -0.31
CA ILE A 36 18.24 4.28 -0.78
C ILE A 36 17.55 2.98 -0.34
N TYR A 37 17.09 2.91 0.91
CA TYR A 37 16.36 1.75 1.42
C TYR A 37 15.11 1.45 0.58
N TRP A 38 14.28 2.46 0.30
CA TRP A 38 13.08 2.31 -0.52
C TRP A 38 13.40 1.89 -1.96
N ASP A 39 14.46 2.44 -2.57
CA ASP A 39 14.87 2.06 -3.94
C ASP A 39 15.37 0.61 -4.01
N VAL A 40 16.16 0.17 -3.02
CA VAL A 40 16.61 -1.22 -2.92
C VAL A 40 15.43 -2.17 -2.67
N SER A 41 14.50 -1.78 -1.79
CA SER A 41 13.29 -2.54 -1.50
C SER A 41 12.43 -2.71 -2.77
N LEU A 42 12.22 -1.64 -3.54
CA LEU A 42 11.47 -1.68 -4.79
C LEU A 42 12.11 -2.62 -5.81
N PHE A 43 13.43 -2.53 -5.97
CA PHE A 43 14.18 -3.40 -6.87
C PHE A 43 14.03 -4.87 -6.48
N LEU A 44 14.23 -5.18 -5.21
CA LEU A 44 14.14 -6.54 -4.68
C LEU A 44 12.72 -7.11 -4.81
N THR A 45 11.71 -6.34 -4.42
CA THR A 45 10.29 -6.72 -4.53
C THR A 45 9.89 -6.94 -6.00
N SER A 46 10.39 -6.12 -6.93
CA SER A 46 10.15 -6.30 -8.37
C SER A 46 10.76 -7.60 -8.90
N LEU A 47 11.97 -7.96 -8.46
CA LEU A 47 12.59 -9.23 -8.83
C LEU A 47 11.79 -10.42 -8.29
N PHE A 48 11.40 -10.39 -7.02
CA PHE A 48 10.58 -11.45 -6.42
C PHE A 48 9.20 -11.55 -7.05
N PHE A 49 8.57 -10.43 -7.40
CA PHE A 49 7.30 -10.40 -8.12
C PHE A 49 7.42 -11.13 -9.47
N CYS A 50 8.39 -10.76 -10.31
CA CYS A 50 8.62 -11.41 -11.60
C CYS A 50 8.88 -12.91 -11.45
N PHE A 51 9.71 -13.30 -10.48
CA PHE A 51 10.01 -14.69 -10.21
C PHE A 51 8.78 -15.48 -9.74
N MET A 52 7.99 -14.95 -8.81
CA MET A 52 6.76 -15.58 -8.33
C MET A 52 5.71 -15.68 -9.43
N LEU A 53 5.55 -14.64 -10.24
CA LEU A 53 4.63 -14.64 -11.38
C LEU A 53 5.01 -15.73 -12.39
N TYR A 54 6.30 -15.84 -12.72
CA TYR A 54 6.83 -16.92 -13.56
C TYR A 54 6.51 -18.31 -12.97
N MET A 55 6.78 -18.51 -11.68
CA MET A 55 6.48 -19.79 -11.01
C MET A 55 4.99 -20.15 -11.07
N ILE A 56 4.09 -19.19 -10.82
CA ILE A 56 2.64 -19.44 -10.84
C ILE A 56 2.18 -19.80 -12.25
N ILE A 57 2.70 -19.13 -13.29
CA ILE A 57 2.30 -19.39 -14.67
C ILE A 57 2.84 -20.74 -15.16
N THR A 58 4.11 -21.05 -14.89
CA THR A 58 4.78 -22.23 -15.45
C THR A 58 4.56 -23.51 -14.65
N LYS A 59 4.45 -23.44 -13.32
CA LYS A 59 4.36 -24.62 -12.44
C LYS A 59 2.95 -24.94 -11.93
N SER A 60 1.93 -24.17 -12.31
CA SER A 60 0.54 -24.47 -11.90
C SER A 60 0.04 -25.77 -12.55
N SER A 61 -0.45 -26.70 -11.72
CA SER A 61 -1.13 -27.92 -12.19
C SER A 61 -2.48 -27.60 -12.85
N LYS A 62 -3.00 -28.53 -13.68
CA LYS A 62 -4.32 -28.41 -14.33
C LYS A 62 -5.45 -28.26 -13.30
N GLU A 63 -5.36 -28.98 -12.18
CA GLU A 63 -6.32 -28.91 -11.06
C GLU A 63 -6.36 -27.53 -10.37
N MET A 64 -5.28 -26.74 -10.46
CA MET A 64 -5.20 -25.37 -9.92
C MET A 64 -5.49 -24.27 -10.95
N SER A 65 -5.94 -24.63 -12.16
CA SER A 65 -6.08 -23.69 -13.28
C SER A 65 -7.00 -22.50 -13.04
N GLY A 66 -8.01 -22.63 -12.16
CA GLY A 66 -8.85 -21.51 -11.73
C GLY A 66 -8.22 -20.72 -10.57
N TYR A 67 -7.64 -21.42 -9.61
CA TYR A 67 -7.05 -20.81 -8.42
C TYR A 67 -5.81 -19.95 -8.72
N LYS A 68 -5.05 -20.31 -9.76
CA LYS A 68 -3.86 -19.55 -10.18
C LYS A 68 -4.18 -18.08 -10.45
N TRP A 69 -5.36 -17.76 -10.97
CA TRP A 69 -5.73 -16.38 -11.28
C TRP A 69 -5.99 -15.55 -10.03
N TYR A 70 -6.56 -16.15 -8.99
CA TYR A 70 -6.70 -15.49 -7.69
C TYR A 70 -5.35 -15.25 -7.03
N LEU A 71 -4.41 -16.20 -7.15
CA LEU A 71 -3.04 -16.01 -6.67
C LEU A 71 -2.30 -14.90 -7.42
N VAL A 72 -2.40 -14.87 -8.75
CA VAL A 72 -1.82 -13.79 -9.56
C VAL A 72 -2.44 -12.45 -9.18
N HIS A 73 -3.76 -12.39 -9.01
CA HIS A 73 -4.44 -11.15 -8.62
C HIS A 73 -3.98 -10.64 -7.26
N GLN A 74 -3.88 -11.52 -6.26
CA GLN A 74 -3.34 -11.18 -4.95
C GLN A 74 -1.90 -10.69 -5.04
N LEU A 75 -1.04 -11.42 -5.77
CA LEU A 75 0.35 -11.07 -5.96
C LEU A 75 0.52 -9.69 -6.62
N THR A 76 -0.28 -9.41 -7.65
CA THR A 76 -0.26 -8.11 -8.35
C THR A 76 -0.68 -6.97 -7.42
N TRP A 77 -1.75 -7.11 -6.63
CA TRP A 77 -2.15 -6.06 -5.70
C TRP A 77 -1.15 -5.82 -4.58
N SER A 78 -0.55 -6.88 -4.03
CA SER A 78 0.53 -6.74 -3.04
C SER A 78 1.73 -6.03 -3.64
N TYR A 79 2.15 -6.38 -4.86
CA TYR A 79 3.23 -5.69 -5.55
C TYR A 79 2.90 -4.22 -5.83
N LEU A 80 1.69 -3.92 -6.30
CA LEU A 80 1.27 -2.54 -6.53
C LEU A 80 1.29 -1.71 -5.23
N PHE A 81 0.91 -2.31 -4.10
CA PHE A 81 0.98 -1.66 -2.79
C PHE A 81 2.40 -1.34 -2.38
N ASP A 82 3.31 -2.32 -2.44
CA ASP A 82 4.72 -2.14 -2.08
C ASP A 82 5.42 -1.16 -3.03
N ALA A 83 5.11 -1.23 -4.33
CA ALA A 83 5.62 -0.31 -5.33
C ALA A 83 5.13 1.11 -5.08
N TYR A 84 3.84 1.28 -4.75
CA TYR A 84 3.27 2.58 -4.43
C TYR A 84 3.95 3.21 -3.22
N LEU A 85 4.10 2.45 -2.12
CA LEU A 85 4.82 2.90 -0.93
C LEU A 85 6.28 3.29 -1.24
N SER A 86 6.96 2.50 -2.07
CA SER A 86 8.36 2.76 -2.43
C SER A 86 8.53 3.98 -3.34
N ILE A 87 7.53 4.30 -4.18
CA ILE A 87 7.55 5.54 -4.98
C ILE A 87 7.20 6.75 -4.11
N TRP A 88 6.25 6.58 -3.18
CA TRP A 88 5.85 7.64 -2.25
C TRP A 88 6.98 8.01 -1.27
N LYS A 89 7.74 7.02 -0.80
CA LYS A 89 8.82 7.16 0.19
C LYS A 89 8.35 7.94 1.43
N PRO A 90 7.33 7.46 2.16
CA PRO A 90 6.91 8.12 3.39
C PRO A 90 8.05 8.05 4.41
N VAL A 91 8.46 9.21 4.91
CA VAL A 91 9.45 9.30 5.99
C VAL A 91 8.69 9.61 7.28
N PRO A 92 8.51 8.63 8.19
CA PRO A 92 7.83 8.89 9.46
C PRO A 92 8.72 9.73 10.38
N LEU A 93 8.20 10.86 10.84
CA LEU A 93 8.89 11.75 11.77
C LEU A 93 8.63 11.33 13.21
N TRP A 94 9.33 10.30 13.71
CA TRP A 94 9.22 9.95 15.13
C TRP A 94 9.60 11.13 16.04
N PRO A 95 8.82 11.46 17.11
CA PRO A 95 7.68 10.74 17.69
C PRO A 95 6.29 11.17 17.15
N PHE A 96 6.24 12.11 16.21
CA PHE A 96 4.99 12.58 15.64
C PHE A 96 4.48 11.62 14.56
N TYR A 97 3.17 11.36 14.51
CA TYR A 97 2.55 10.60 13.41
C TYR A 97 2.40 11.46 12.14
N ILE A 98 3.43 12.24 11.82
CA ILE A 98 3.49 13.08 10.63
C ILE A 98 4.49 12.40 9.69
N ALA A 99 4.08 12.22 8.44
CA ALA A 99 4.95 11.71 7.39
C ALA A 99 4.99 12.74 6.27
N TYR A 100 6.19 13.00 5.76
CA TYR A 100 6.37 13.77 4.54
C TYR A 100 6.83 12.83 3.41
N SER A 101 6.56 13.26 2.17
CA SER A 101 6.92 12.52 0.96
C SER A 101 8.28 12.98 0.47
N ALA A 102 9.30 12.13 0.59
CA ALA A 102 10.63 12.39 0.00
C ALA A 102 10.77 11.88 -1.45
N GLY A 103 9.73 11.22 -1.99
CA GLY A 103 9.75 10.57 -3.29
C GLY A 103 9.58 11.49 -4.50
N VAL A 104 9.26 10.90 -5.65
CA VAL A 104 9.07 11.60 -6.95
C VAL A 104 8.04 12.73 -6.87
N PHE A 105 7.16 12.66 -5.88
CA PHE A 105 6.09 13.61 -5.67
C PHE A 105 6.40 14.75 -4.69
N SER A 106 7.62 14.83 -4.15
CA SER A 106 8.03 15.92 -3.24
C SER A 106 8.01 17.30 -3.90
N GLY A 107 8.19 17.37 -5.23
CA GLY A 107 8.14 18.61 -6.00
C GLY A 107 6.81 18.89 -6.70
N LEU A 108 5.81 18.02 -6.52
CA LEU A 108 4.46 18.25 -7.06
C LEU A 108 3.67 19.11 -6.05
N THR A 109 2.73 19.90 -6.57
CA THR A 109 1.92 20.92 -5.88
C THR A 109 1.42 20.50 -4.48
N GLU A 110 0.99 21.46 -3.66
CA GLU A 110 0.45 21.23 -2.30
C GLU A 110 -0.57 20.07 -2.20
N TYR A 111 -1.28 19.78 -3.30
CA TYR A 111 -2.28 18.73 -3.45
C TYR A 111 -1.73 17.31 -3.66
N ALA A 112 -0.44 17.17 -3.95
CA ALA A 112 0.19 15.88 -4.22
C ALA A 112 0.05 14.91 -3.03
N SER A 113 0.15 15.44 -1.80
CA SER A 113 0.01 14.67 -0.56
C SER A 113 -1.38 14.03 -0.39
N VAL A 114 -2.45 14.76 -0.69
CA VAL A 114 -3.83 14.26 -0.60
C VAL A 114 -4.09 13.18 -1.65
N VAL A 115 -3.62 13.41 -2.89
CA VAL A 115 -3.74 12.43 -3.98
C VAL A 115 -2.97 11.15 -3.63
N GLN A 116 -1.80 11.28 -2.99
CA GLN A 116 -1.01 10.13 -2.53
C GLN A 116 -1.75 9.32 -1.48
N LEU A 117 -2.36 9.98 -0.51
CA LEU A 117 -3.11 9.33 0.55
C LEU A 117 -4.33 8.57 0.02
N ILE A 118 -5.06 9.16 -0.93
CA ILE A 118 -6.19 8.53 -1.61
C ILE A 118 -5.71 7.32 -2.41
N GLY A 119 -4.64 7.48 -3.21
CA GLY A 119 -4.07 6.39 -4.00
C GLY A 119 -3.62 5.22 -3.13
N LEU A 120 -2.92 5.51 -2.02
CA LEU A 120 -2.54 4.49 -1.05
C LEU A 120 -3.76 3.76 -0.48
N THR A 121 -4.81 4.50 -0.10
CA THR A 121 -6.03 3.92 0.46
C THR A 121 -6.71 2.99 -0.54
N VAL A 122 -6.79 3.39 -1.81
CA VAL A 122 -7.37 2.55 -2.88
C VAL A 122 -6.57 1.27 -3.06
N VAL A 123 -5.25 1.36 -3.13
CA VAL A 123 -4.38 0.19 -3.31
C VAL A 123 -4.41 -0.72 -2.07
N ALA A 124 -4.45 -0.15 -0.85
CA ALA A 124 -4.59 -0.90 0.40
C ALA A 124 -5.90 -1.67 0.48
N ILE A 125 -7.03 -1.04 0.12
CA ILE A 125 -8.34 -1.70 0.04
C ILE A 125 -8.30 -2.81 -1.00
N GLY A 126 -7.66 -2.58 -2.15
CA GLY A 126 -7.55 -3.60 -3.19
C GLY A 126 -6.71 -4.80 -2.78
N MET A 127 -5.60 -4.56 -2.08
CA MET A 127 -4.81 -5.62 -1.46
C MET A 127 -5.63 -6.41 -0.43
N GLY A 128 -6.32 -5.74 0.50
CA GLY A 128 -7.16 -6.38 1.50
C GLY A 128 -8.26 -7.24 0.89
N PHE A 129 -8.92 -6.74 -0.16
CA PHE A 129 -9.91 -7.49 -0.90
C PHE A 129 -9.32 -8.72 -1.61
N SER A 130 -8.15 -8.58 -2.21
CA SER A 130 -7.49 -9.70 -2.90
C SER A 130 -7.17 -10.85 -1.93
N ILE A 131 -6.73 -10.54 -0.71
CA ILE A 131 -6.50 -11.51 0.36
C ILE A 131 -7.81 -12.14 0.81
N TYR A 132 -8.86 -11.34 1.00
CA TYR A 132 -10.17 -11.84 1.40
C TYR A 132 -10.72 -12.87 0.39
N VAL A 133 -10.67 -12.56 -0.91
CA VAL A 133 -11.14 -13.46 -1.97
C VAL A 133 -10.32 -14.75 -2.02
N SER A 134 -9.00 -14.67 -1.86
CA SER A 134 -8.15 -15.86 -1.88
C SER A 134 -8.37 -16.77 -0.67
N MET A 135 -8.58 -16.19 0.52
CA MET A 135 -9.00 -16.92 1.72
C MET A 135 -10.37 -17.55 1.56
N PHE A 136 -11.34 -16.81 1.02
CA PHE A 136 -12.69 -17.30 0.81
C PHE A 136 -12.72 -18.48 -0.19
N HIS A 137 -11.94 -18.39 -1.27
CA HIS A 137 -11.78 -19.49 -2.22
C HIS A 137 -11.23 -20.75 -1.53
N ARG A 138 -10.17 -20.62 -0.71
CA ARG A 138 -9.62 -21.76 0.05
C ARG A 138 -10.65 -22.36 0.99
N TYR A 139 -11.41 -21.52 1.69
CA TYR A 139 -12.46 -21.98 2.60
C TYR A 139 -13.52 -22.82 1.87
N VAL A 140 -13.98 -22.38 0.69
CA VAL A 140 -14.97 -23.12 -0.11
C VAL A 140 -14.42 -24.46 -0.61
N GLN A 141 -13.13 -24.54 -0.97
CA GLN A 141 -12.52 -25.78 -1.42
C GLN A 141 -12.46 -26.87 -0.33
N VAL A 142 -12.32 -26.47 0.94
CA VAL A 142 -12.27 -27.41 2.07
C VAL A 142 -13.67 -27.93 2.44
N SER A 143 -14.75 -27.24 2.04
CA SER A 143 -16.13 -27.57 2.44
C SER A 143 -17.09 -27.79 1.24
N PRO A 144 -16.88 -28.85 0.43
CA PRO A 144 -17.61 -29.07 -0.82
C PRO A 144 -19.10 -29.40 -0.65
N PHE A 145 -19.51 -29.97 0.49
CA PHE A 145 -20.91 -30.38 0.75
C PHE A 145 -21.77 -29.31 1.43
N SER A 146 -21.22 -28.11 1.63
CA SER A 146 -21.94 -27.04 2.33
C SER A 146 -22.80 -26.22 1.36
N LYS A 147 -23.90 -25.65 1.86
CA LYS A 147 -24.73 -24.67 1.12
C LYS A 147 -23.90 -23.48 0.59
N PHE A 148 -22.75 -23.20 1.22
CA PHE A 148 -21.81 -22.17 0.80
C PHE A 148 -21.19 -22.44 -0.57
N HIS A 149 -21.02 -23.70 -0.99
CA HIS A 149 -20.49 -24.02 -2.31
C HIS A 149 -21.44 -23.56 -3.43
N ALA A 150 -22.74 -23.80 -3.28
CA ALA A 150 -23.75 -23.38 -4.24
C ALA A 150 -23.90 -21.84 -4.31
N ILE A 151 -23.72 -21.15 -3.18
CA ILE A 151 -23.70 -19.68 -3.12
C ILE A 151 -22.44 -19.14 -3.80
N TYR A 152 -21.28 -19.76 -3.57
CA TYR A 152 -20.01 -19.38 -4.17
C TYR A 152 -20.05 -19.48 -5.71
N GLU A 153 -20.55 -20.58 -6.26
CA GLU A 153 -20.72 -20.78 -7.71
C GLU A 153 -21.51 -19.62 -8.36
N LYS A 154 -22.58 -19.14 -7.70
CA LYS A 154 -23.36 -17.99 -8.17
C LYS A 154 -22.63 -16.66 -8.01
N LEU A 155 -21.86 -16.49 -6.95
CA LEU A 155 -21.13 -15.24 -6.67
C LEU A 155 -19.82 -15.12 -7.42
N LYS A 156 -19.19 -16.22 -7.85
CA LYS A 156 -17.87 -16.25 -8.51
C LYS A 156 -17.74 -15.25 -9.65
N TYR A 157 -18.76 -15.13 -10.49
CA TYR A 157 -18.78 -14.19 -11.62
C TYR A 157 -19.16 -12.75 -11.24
N ARG A 158 -19.81 -12.55 -10.09
CA ARG A 158 -20.28 -11.24 -9.64
C ARG A 158 -19.28 -10.50 -8.75
N ILE A 159 -18.43 -11.23 -8.01
CA ILE A 159 -17.41 -10.68 -7.12
C ILE A 159 -16.48 -9.65 -7.82
N PRO A 160 -15.88 -9.94 -9.00
CA PRO A 160 -15.02 -8.95 -9.66
C PRO A 160 -15.79 -7.71 -10.10
N THR A 161 -17.05 -7.85 -10.49
CA THR A 161 -17.93 -6.74 -10.85
C THR A 161 -18.19 -5.83 -9.65
N TYR A 162 -18.54 -6.39 -8.49
CA TYR A 162 -18.77 -5.60 -7.27
C TYR A 162 -17.52 -4.88 -6.80
N PHE A 163 -16.36 -5.51 -6.91
CA PHE A 163 -15.09 -4.89 -6.55
C PHE A 163 -14.71 -3.73 -7.47
N TYR A 164 -14.91 -3.89 -8.78
CA TYR A 164 -14.73 -2.80 -9.74
C TYR A 164 -15.67 -1.63 -9.42
N PHE A 165 -16.94 -1.91 -9.13
CA PHE A 165 -17.89 -0.88 -8.71
C PHE A 165 -17.46 -0.18 -7.42
N LEU A 166 -16.93 -0.90 -6.44
CA LEU A 166 -16.45 -0.33 -5.18
C LEU A 166 -15.25 0.61 -5.39
N ILE A 167 -14.29 0.23 -6.24
CA ILE A 167 -13.17 1.10 -6.62
C ILE A 167 -13.68 2.37 -7.32
N VAL A 168 -14.60 2.23 -8.27
CA VAL A 168 -15.19 3.37 -8.99
C VAL A 168 -15.93 4.30 -8.02
N ILE A 169 -16.71 3.76 -7.09
CA ILE A 169 -17.43 4.55 -6.08
C ILE A 169 -16.46 5.31 -5.19
N ILE A 170 -15.40 4.65 -4.69
CA ILE A 170 -14.38 5.32 -3.87
C ILE A 170 -13.71 6.44 -4.68
N GLY A 171 -13.32 6.17 -5.93
CA GLY A 171 -12.76 7.20 -6.81
C GLY A 171 -13.70 8.38 -7.01
N VAL A 172 -14.98 8.11 -7.27
CA VAL A 172 -16.01 9.14 -7.48
C VAL A 172 -16.33 9.91 -6.21
N ILE A 173 -16.24 9.32 -5.02
CA ILE A 173 -16.46 10.03 -3.74
C ILE A 173 -15.23 10.86 -3.35
N CYS A 174 -14.03 10.33 -3.60
CA CYS A 174 -12.80 11.01 -3.22
C CYS A 174 -12.49 12.21 -4.11
N VAL A 175 -12.80 12.17 -5.41
CA VAL A 175 -12.50 13.27 -6.35
C VAL A 175 -13.21 14.60 -5.97
N PRO A 176 -14.53 14.63 -5.69
CA PRO A 176 -15.23 15.85 -5.26
C PRO A 176 -14.75 16.37 -3.91
N LEU A 177 -14.33 15.47 -3.00
CA LEU A 177 -13.81 15.87 -1.69
C LEU A 177 -12.49 16.63 -1.82
N VAL A 178 -11.65 16.24 -2.79
CA VAL A 178 -10.47 17.03 -3.18
C VAL A 178 -10.87 18.38 -3.77
N ILE A 179 -11.90 18.41 -4.63
CA ILE A 179 -12.38 19.65 -5.27
C ILE A 179 -13.00 20.63 -4.25
N HIS A 180 -13.71 20.14 -3.24
CA HIS A 180 -14.40 20.98 -2.24
C HIS A 180 -13.51 21.47 -1.09
N LEU A 181 -12.31 20.89 -0.93
CA LEU A 181 -11.28 21.41 -0.03
C LEU A 181 -10.47 22.58 -0.65
N HIS A 182 -10.76 22.94 -1.91
CA HIS A 182 -10.40 24.24 -2.51
C HIS A 182 -11.36 25.34 -2.07
#